data_AF-A0A7R9JRQ4-F1
#
_entry.id   AF-A0A7R9JRQ4-F1
#
_cell.length_a   1.000
_cell.length_b   1.000
_cell.length_c   1.000
_cell.angle_alpha   90.00
_cell.angle_beta   90.00
_cell.angle_gamma   90.00
#
_symmetry.space_group_name_H-M   'P 1'
#
loop_
_entity.id
_entity.type
_entity.pdbx_description
1 polymer ?
#
loop_
_entity_poly.entity_id
_entity_poly.type
_entity_poly.pdbx_seq_one_letter_code
_entity_poly.pdbx_strand_id
1 'polypeptide(L)'
;MIGCIHYGWFLEPTGHVQWFVNYNKSLATYMKSIADNGGLNLTQFMQPPKALYVEVRCLEDYGKLQLEDGEIVLLKKNTQHLLPRSQCELLIRQGILEHITS
;
A
#
# COMPACT_ATOMS: atom_id res chain seq x y z
N MET A 1 -15.91 46.62 -13.81
CA MET A 1 -14.71 46.64 -12.96
C MET A 1 -15.21 46.74 -11.51
N ILE A 2 -14.55 46.01 -10.59
CA ILE A 2 -14.91 45.77 -9.17
C ILE A 2 -15.92 44.61 -9.01
N GLY A 3 -15.62 43.46 -8.39
CA GLY A 3 -14.40 42.94 -7.80
C GLY A 3 -14.74 41.56 -7.22
N CYS A 4 -13.99 40.52 -7.60
CA CYS A 4 -14.16 39.15 -7.13
C CYS A 4 -14.04 39.09 -5.60
N ILE A 5 -15.12 38.77 -4.91
CA ILE A 5 -15.09 38.44 -3.48
C ILE A 5 -14.79 36.96 -3.33
N HIS A 6 -13.63 36.75 -2.73
CA HIS A 6 -12.97 35.51 -2.37
C HIS A 6 -13.62 34.96 -1.11
N TYR A 7 -14.45 33.92 -1.21
CA TYR A 7 -14.75 33.05 -0.08
C TYR A 7 -14.57 31.62 -0.55
N GLY A 8 -13.40 31.08 -0.20
CA GLY A 8 -13.03 29.70 -0.44
C GLY A 8 -14.03 28.78 0.25
N TRP A 9 -14.82 28.08 -0.56
CA TRP A 9 -15.51 26.87 -0.15
C TRP A 9 -14.45 25.80 0.04
N PHE A 10 -13.85 25.78 1.22
CA PHE A 10 -13.17 24.61 1.74
C PHE A 10 -14.20 23.48 1.70
N LEU A 11 -14.01 22.54 0.77
CA LEU A 11 -14.86 21.37 0.64
C LEU A 11 -14.82 20.61 1.97
N GLU A 12 -15.85 20.78 2.79
CA GLU A 12 -16.08 19.92 3.94
C GLU A 12 -16.10 18.48 3.43
N PRO A 13 -15.25 17.57 3.94
CA PRO A 13 -15.27 16.19 3.51
C PRO A 13 -16.69 15.63 3.75
N THR A 14 -17.31 15.09 2.71
CA THR A 14 -18.68 14.56 2.79
C THR A 14 -18.79 13.54 3.94
N GLY A 15 -20.01 13.33 4.46
CA GLY A 15 -20.22 12.41 5.61
C GLY A 15 -19.61 11.01 5.41
N HIS A 16 -19.56 10.52 4.17
CA HIS A 16 -18.92 9.25 3.82
C HIS A 16 -17.39 9.28 3.95
N VAL A 17 -16.75 10.38 3.56
CA VAL A 17 -15.29 10.57 3.73
C VAL A 17 -14.94 10.59 5.21
N GLN A 18 -15.70 11.34 6.02
CA GLN A 18 -15.48 11.39 7.46
C GLN A 18 -15.65 10.02 8.13
N TRP A 19 -16.69 9.28 7.74
CA TRP A 19 -16.88 7.90 8.20
C TRP A 19 -15.70 6.99 7.83
N PHE A 20 -15.24 7.06 6.57
CA PHE A 20 -14.12 6.24 6.09
C PHE A 20 -12.83 6.54 6.87
N VAL A 21 -12.52 7.82 7.11
CA VAL A 21 -11.36 8.23 7.93
C VAL A 21 -11.48 7.69 9.35
N ASN A 22 -12.65 7.81 9.97
CA ASN A 22 -12.89 7.32 11.34
C ASN A 22 -12.77 5.80 11.44
N TYR A 23 -13.26 5.07 10.44
CA TYR A 23 -13.14 3.62 10.36
C TYR A 23 -11.66 3.20 10.27
N ASN A 24 -10.91 3.77 9.33
CA ASN A 24 -9.48 3.47 9.18
C ASN A 24 -8.69 3.79 10.45
N LYS A 25 -9.02 4.91 11.13
CA LYS A 25 -8.38 5.27 12.40
C LYS A 25 -8.64 4.23 13.49
N SER A 26 -9.89 3.78 13.62
CA SER A 26 -10.27 2.78 14.62
C SER A 26 -9.58 1.44 14.36
N LEU A 27 -9.52 1.02 13.09
CA LEU A 27 -8.82 -0.19 12.68
C LEU A 27 -7.31 -0.12 12.95
N ALA A 28 -6.67 1.01 12.63
CA ALA A 28 -5.25 1.22 12.89
C ALA A 28 -4.93 1.21 14.39
N THR A 29 -5.80 1.77 15.24
CA THR A 29 -5.65 1.70 16.71
C THR A 29 -5.73 0.25 17.19
N TYR A 30 -6.69 -0.52 16.69
CA TYR A 30 -6.83 -1.92 17.06
C TYR A 30 -5.64 -2.78 16.62
N MET A 31 -5.17 -2.61 15.38
CA MET A 31 -3.98 -3.31 14.87
C MET A 31 -2.75 -3.06 15.75
N LYS A 32 -2.60 -1.85 16.29
CA LYS A 32 -1.51 -1.51 17.21
C LYS A 32 -1.64 -2.15 18.59
N SER A 33 -2.86 -2.47 19.04
CA SER A 33 -3.09 -2.96 20.41
C SER A 33 -2.99 -4.47 20.59
N ILE A 34 -3.10 -5.26 19.51
CA ILE A 34 -3.30 -6.73 19.60
C ILE A 34 -2.03 -7.58 19.50
N ALA A 35 -0.84 -6.98 19.49
CA ALA A 35 0.43 -7.71 19.52
C ALA A 35 1.50 -6.96 20.29
N ASP A 36 2.25 -7.69 21.12
CA ASP A 36 3.38 -7.13 21.87
C ASP A 36 4.44 -6.59 20.91
N ASN A 37 5.02 -5.44 21.26
CA ASN A 37 6.22 -4.90 20.63
C ASN A 37 6.11 -4.52 19.13
N GLY A 38 4.93 -4.06 18.64
CA GLY A 38 4.84 -3.48 17.30
C GLY A 38 3.46 -3.49 16.63
N GLY A 39 2.46 -4.15 17.22
CA GLY A 39 1.16 -4.35 16.60
C GLY A 39 1.16 -5.40 15.48
N LEU A 40 -0.02 -5.76 14.99
CA LEU A 40 -0.23 -6.74 13.94
C LEU A 40 -1.11 -6.14 12.83
N ASN A 41 -0.59 -6.10 11.61
CA ASN A 41 -1.36 -5.63 10.46
C ASN A 41 -2.26 -6.75 9.92
N LEU A 42 -3.56 -6.69 10.25
CA LEU A 42 -4.56 -7.66 9.82
C LEU A 42 -4.95 -7.58 8.34
N THR A 43 -4.48 -6.56 7.61
CA THR A 43 -4.81 -6.39 6.17
C THR A 43 -3.86 -7.14 5.24
N GLN A 44 -2.77 -7.69 5.78
CA GLN A 44 -1.74 -8.42 5.05
C GLN A 44 -1.94 -9.93 5.19
N PHE A 45 -1.29 -10.70 4.31
CA PHE A 45 -1.24 -12.17 4.37
C PHE A 45 -2.61 -12.87 4.38
N MET A 46 -3.53 -12.41 3.53
CA MET A 46 -4.84 -13.06 3.34
C MET A 46 -4.73 -14.47 2.78
N GLN A 47 -3.57 -14.81 2.18
CA GLN A 47 -3.23 -16.15 1.73
C GLN A 47 -2.01 -16.66 2.51
N PRO A 48 -1.96 -17.97 2.84
CA PRO A 48 -0.80 -18.55 3.50
C PRO A 48 0.49 -18.33 2.68
N PRO A 49 1.60 -17.86 3.30
CA PRO A 49 2.85 -17.67 2.60
C PRO A 49 3.46 -19.02 2.19
N LYS A 50 3.81 -19.16 0.91
CA LYS A 50 4.43 -20.38 0.35
C LYS A 50 5.96 -20.31 0.34
N ALA A 51 6.52 -19.11 0.30
CA ALA A 51 7.95 -18.85 0.26
C ALA A 51 8.28 -17.46 0.84
N LEU A 52 9.50 -17.29 1.34
CA LEU A 52 10.01 -16.01 1.86
C LEU A 52 10.29 -15.01 0.73
N TYR A 53 10.84 -15.51 -0.38
CA TYR A 53 11.10 -14.74 -1.60
C TYR A 53 10.22 -15.26 -2.72
N VAL A 54 9.81 -14.34 -3.59
CA VAL A 54 9.00 -14.66 -4.77
C VAL A 54 9.54 -13.96 -6.00
N GLU A 55 9.48 -14.64 -7.13
CA GLU A 55 9.77 -14.05 -8.42
C GLU A 55 8.52 -13.32 -8.92
N VAL A 56 8.68 -12.04 -9.23
CA VAL A 56 7.59 -11.16 -9.64
C VAL A 56 7.90 -10.48 -10.95
N ARG A 57 6.89 -10.32 -11.80
CA ARG A 57 6.94 -9.53 -13.02
C ARG A 57 6.21 -8.21 -12.82
N CYS A 58 6.82 -7.11 -13.25
CA CYS A 58 6.16 -5.81 -13.26
C CYS A 58 5.21 -5.70 -14.45
N LEU A 59 3.94 -5.39 -14.18
CA LEU A 59 2.93 -5.19 -15.23
C LEU A 59 2.91 -3.74 -15.76
N GLU A 60 3.38 -2.79 -14.94
CA GLU A 60 3.49 -1.37 -15.27
C GLU A 60 4.77 -0.72 -14.72
N ASP A 61 5.06 0.50 -15.15
CA ASP A 61 6.21 1.29 -14.68
C ASP A 61 5.89 1.95 -13.34
N TYR A 62 6.29 1.28 -12.26
CA TYR A 62 6.06 1.75 -10.88
C TYR A 62 7.15 2.72 -10.39
N GLY A 63 8.38 2.62 -10.94
CA GLY A 63 9.51 3.44 -10.53
C GLY A 63 10.33 2.80 -9.41
N LYS A 64 10.70 3.56 -8.39
CA LYS A 64 11.63 3.10 -7.33
C LYS A 64 10.86 2.47 -6.16
N LEU A 65 11.16 1.22 -5.84
CA LEU A 65 10.75 0.55 -4.62
C LEU A 65 11.91 0.56 -3.64
N GLN A 66 11.72 1.14 -2.45
CA GLN A 66 12.67 1.04 -1.37
C GLN A 66 12.31 -0.15 -0.48
N LEU A 67 13.26 -1.06 -0.30
CA LEU A 67 13.10 -2.22 0.55
C LEU A 67 13.41 -1.88 2.02
N GLU A 68 12.97 -2.74 2.94
CA GLU A 68 13.19 -2.55 4.39
C GLU A 68 14.68 -2.51 4.80
N ASP A 69 15.56 -3.17 4.05
CA ASP A 69 17.02 -3.13 4.24
C ASP A 69 17.66 -1.85 3.67
N GLY A 70 16.87 -0.99 3.03
CA GLY A 70 17.30 0.25 2.41
C GLY A 70 17.72 0.11 0.94
N GLU A 71 17.71 -1.09 0.36
CA GLU A 71 17.97 -1.29 -1.07
C GLU A 71 16.89 -0.63 -1.92
N ILE A 72 17.27 -0.08 -3.08
CA ILE A 72 16.33 0.55 -4.01
C ILE A 72 16.29 -0.26 -5.31
N VAL A 73 15.13 -0.84 -5.58
CA VAL A 73 14.87 -1.63 -6.79
C VAL A 73 14.07 -0.79 -7.78
N LEU A 74 14.49 -0.77 -9.05
CA LEU A 74 13.79 -0.06 -10.11
C LEU A 74 12.82 -1.01 -10.83
N LEU A 75 11.52 -0.81 -10.57
CA LEU A 75 10.43 -1.56 -11.16
C LEU A 75 9.98 -0.90 -12.47
N LYS A 76 10.40 -1.49 -13.59
CA LYS A 76 9.97 -1.12 -14.94
C LYS A 76 9.06 -2.18 -15.53
N LYS A 77 8.15 -1.79 -16.42
CA LYS A 77 7.23 -2.71 -17.09
C LYS A 77 7.98 -3.89 -17.74
N ASN A 78 7.43 -5.09 -17.57
CA ASN A 78 7.95 -6.37 -18.05
C ASN A 78 9.31 -6.80 -17.49
N THR A 79 9.86 -6.12 -16.47
CA THR A 79 11.04 -6.59 -15.75
C THR A 79 10.66 -7.61 -14.68
N GLN A 80 11.58 -8.52 -14.37
CA GLN A 80 11.40 -9.56 -13.35
C GLN A 80 12.39 -9.35 -12.22
N HIS A 81 11.94 -9.56 -10.99
CA HIS A 81 12.74 -9.37 -9.78
C HIS A 81 12.45 -10.47 -8.77
N LEU A 82 13.47 -10.87 -8.02
CA LEU A 82 13.32 -11.76 -6.86
C LEU A 82 13.27 -10.90 -5.61
N LEU A 83 12.10 -10.80 -4.98
CA LEU A 83 11.87 -9.87 -3.88
C LEU A 83 11.22 -10.57 -2.67
N PRO A 84 11.40 -10.03 -1.44
CA PRO A 84 10.72 -10.54 -0.26
C PRO A 84 9.21 -10.48 -0.43
N ARG A 85 8.52 -11.58 -0.11
CA ARG A 85 7.07 -11.70 -0.28
C ARG A 85 6.30 -10.64 0.52
N SER A 86 6.75 -10.34 1.74
CA SER A 86 6.15 -9.33 2.61
C SER A 86 6.07 -7.95 1.97
N GLN A 87 7.07 -7.59 1.17
CA GLN A 87 7.18 -6.26 0.56
C GLN A 87 6.46 -6.16 -0.78
N CYS A 88 6.26 -7.29 -1.48
CA CYS A 88 5.52 -7.32 -2.75
C CYS A 88 4.03 -7.60 -2.59
N GLU A 89 3.57 -8.14 -1.46
CA GLU A 89 2.17 -8.57 -1.26
C GLU A 89 1.15 -7.47 -1.64
N LEU A 90 1.39 -6.23 -1.21
CA LEU A 90 0.51 -5.11 -1.50
C LEU A 90 0.50 -4.76 -3.00
N LEU A 91 1.67 -4.73 -3.63
CA LEU A 91 1.81 -4.40 -5.06
C LEU A 91 1.22 -5.50 -5.95
N ILE A 92 1.30 -6.76 -5.53
CA ILE A 92 0.64 -7.89 -6.19
C ILE A 92 -0.88 -7.73 -6.08
N ARG A 93 -1.39 -7.39 -4.89
CA ARG A 93 -2.83 -7.17 -4.67
C ARG A 93 -3.38 -5.98 -5.45
N GLN A 94 -2.56 -4.95 -5.67
CA GLN A 94 -2.90 -3.78 -6.49
C GLN A 94 -2.84 -4.07 -8.00
N GLY A 95 -2.29 -5.20 -8.43
CA GLY A 95 -2.13 -5.54 -9.84
C GLY A 95 -0.93 -4.87 -10.53
N ILE A 96 0.01 -4.33 -9.75
CA ILE A 96 1.25 -3.71 -10.25
C ILE A 96 2.29 -4.79 -10.54
N LEU A 97 2.33 -5.82 -9.69
CA LEU A 97 3.19 -6.98 -9.81
C LEU A 97 2.37 -8.24 -10.02
N GLU A 98 2.90 -9.16 -10.81
CA GLU A 98 2.38 -10.51 -11.00
C GLU A 98 3.35 -11.52 -10.39
N HIS A 99 2.85 -12.45 -9.55
CA HIS A 99 3.66 -13.54 -9.03
C HIS A 99 3.85 -14.63 -10.09
N ILE A 100 5.09 -14.89 -10.47
CA ILE A 100 5.42 -15.97 -11.40
C ILE A 100 5.42 -17.28 -10.59
N THR A 101 4.40 -18.11 -10.81
CA THR A 101 4.33 -19.44 -10.21
C THR A 101 4.83 -20.43 -11.26
N SER A 102 6.07 -20.92 -11.11
CA SER A 102 6.53 -22.11 -11.87
C SER A 102 6.00 -23.39 -11.24
#